data_AF-A0AAD0LQD4-F1
#
_entry.id   AF-A0AAD0LQD4-F1
#
_cell.length_a   1.000
_cell.length_b   1.000
_cell.length_c   1.000
_cell.angle_alpha   90.00
_cell.angle_beta   90.00
_cell.angle_gamma   90.00
#
_symmetry.space_group_name_H-M   'P 1'
#
loop_
_entity.id
_entity.type
_entity.pdbx_description
1 polymer ?
#
loop_
_entity_poly.entity_id
_entity_poly.type
_entity_poly.pdbx_seq_one_letter_code
_entity_poly.pdbx_strand_id
1 'polypeptide(L)'
;MIEIKLNKRRILASSSNTNEIYCSIVLFTIYYALKGKCKSVDLEYITFTFDNIINNTFNLDYNYVQVWNVNTLIKPIILLLHSYELLTVDYKNGKMIIKITETGNAYVEEMINEGLFKEINISAKDITKRMTIKKLQNNKLLW
;
A
#
# COMPACT_ATOMS: atom_id res chain seq x y z
N MET A 1 -23.94 10.58 1.56
CA MET A 1 -24.93 9.50 1.78
C MET A 1 -24.40 8.28 1.06
N ILE A 2 -23.97 7.27 1.81
CA ILE A 2 -23.32 6.06 1.33
C ILE A 2 -24.39 5.03 0.98
N GLU A 3 -24.32 4.44 -0.21
CA GLU A 3 -24.86 3.11 -0.47
C GLU A 3 -23.89 2.35 -1.37
N ILE A 4 -23.22 1.34 -0.79
CA ILE A 4 -22.44 0.36 -1.53
C ILE A 4 -23.25 -0.93 -1.56
N LYS A 5 -23.84 -1.24 -2.72
CA LYS A 5 -24.28 -2.61 -3.05
C LYS A 5 -23.32 -3.19 -4.08
N LEU A 6 -22.39 -3.99 -3.58
CA LEU A 6 -21.47 -4.78 -4.39
C LEU A 6 -22.22 -5.97 -4.98
N ASN A 7 -22.55 -5.87 -6.27
CA ASN A 7 -22.77 -7.07 -7.09
C ASN A 7 -22.36 -6.80 -8.54
N LYS A 8 -21.30 -7.50 -8.97
CA LYS A 8 -20.85 -7.69 -10.36
C LYS A 8 -21.09 -6.51 -11.30
N ARG A 9 -20.27 -5.46 -11.27
CA ARG A 9 -20.12 -4.53 -12.40
C ARG A 9 -18.83 -3.74 -12.28
N ARG A 10 -18.11 -3.70 -13.40
CA ARG A 10 -16.90 -2.94 -13.71
C ARG A 10 -16.98 -1.57 -13.02
N ILE A 11 -16.06 -1.31 -12.10
CA ILE A 11 -16.02 -0.10 -11.28
C ILE A 11 -15.76 1.09 -12.22
N LEU A 12 -16.81 1.81 -12.59
CA LEU A 12 -16.70 3.19 -13.06
C LEU A 12 -16.45 4.02 -11.80
N ALA A 13 -15.16 4.14 -11.44
CA ALA A 13 -14.75 4.89 -10.27
C ALA A 13 -14.96 6.39 -10.55
N SER A 14 -15.78 7.05 -9.72
CA SER A 14 -15.63 8.49 -9.53
C SER A 14 -14.20 8.73 -9.00
N SER A 15 -13.56 9.83 -9.41
CA SER A 15 -12.18 10.15 -9.01
C SER A 15 -11.97 10.17 -7.48
N SER A 16 -13.02 10.48 -6.71
CA SER A 16 -13.00 10.41 -5.24
C SER A 16 -12.85 8.98 -4.72
N ASN A 17 -13.60 8.02 -5.26
CA ASN A 17 -13.52 6.61 -4.87
C ASN A 17 -12.14 6.02 -5.18
N THR A 18 -11.52 6.43 -6.29
CA THR A 18 -10.18 5.96 -6.67
C THR A 18 -9.12 6.37 -5.64
N ASN A 19 -9.17 7.63 -5.18
CA ASN A 19 -8.21 8.13 -4.20
C ASN A 19 -8.37 7.45 -2.84
N GLU A 20 -9.62 7.23 -2.39
CA GLU A 20 -9.90 6.50 -1.16
C GLU A 20 -9.41 5.05 -1.20
N ILE A 21 -9.64 4.36 -2.33
CA ILE A 21 -9.11 3.01 -2.57
C ILE A 21 -7.59 3.02 -2.50
N TYR A 22 -6.93 3.96 -3.19
CA TYR A 22 -5.48 4.00 -3.23
C TYR A 22 -4.85 4.37 -1.88
N CYS A 23 -5.44 5.31 -1.15
CA CYS A 23 -5.05 5.64 0.21
C CYS A 23 -5.17 4.41 1.12
N SER A 24 -6.28 3.67 1.01
CA SER A 24 -6.51 2.46 1.78
C SER A 24 -5.47 1.39 1.51
N ILE A 25 -5.10 1.17 0.24
CA ILE A 25 -4.04 0.24 -0.15
C ILE A 25 -2.71 0.61 0.52
N VAL A 26 -2.31 1.89 0.44
CA VAL A 26 -1.06 2.37 1.03
C VAL A 26 -1.07 2.21 2.56
N LEU A 27 -2.16 2.61 3.21
CA LEU A 27 -2.31 2.50 4.67
C LEU A 27 -2.26 1.05 5.15
N PHE A 28 -3.03 0.13 4.55
CA PHE A 28 -2.97 -1.30 4.92
C PHE A 28 -1.60 -1.91 4.66
N THR A 29 -0.95 -1.54 3.55
CA THR A 29 0.40 -2.00 3.22
C THR A 29 1.40 -1.62 4.32
N ILE A 30 1.42 -0.34 4.70
CA ILE A 30 2.35 0.16 5.73
C ILE A 30 2.01 -0.47 7.08
N TYR A 31 0.74 -0.49 7.46
CA TYR A 31 0.27 -1.06 8.71
C TYR A 31 0.69 -2.53 8.89
N TYR A 32 0.47 -3.39 7.88
CA TYR A 32 0.86 -4.80 7.99
C TYR A 32 2.37 -5.02 7.88
N ALA A 33 3.08 -4.21 7.09
CA ALA A 33 4.53 -4.27 7.03
C ALA A 33 5.17 -3.92 8.40
N LEU A 34 4.58 -2.96 9.13
CA LEU A 34 5.04 -2.54 10.46
C LEU A 34 4.61 -3.51 11.58
N LYS A 35 3.39 -4.07 11.52
CA LYS A 35 2.94 -5.12 12.48
C LYS A 35 3.78 -6.40 12.43
N GLY A 36 4.55 -6.61 11.36
CA GLY A 36 5.58 -7.64 11.29
C GLY A 36 6.78 -7.34 12.19
N LYS A 37 7.92 -6.97 11.60
CA LYS A 37 9.16 -6.61 12.32
C LYS A 37 9.87 -5.39 11.72
N CYS A 38 9.22 -4.66 10.82
CA CYS A 38 9.82 -3.49 10.20
C CYS A 38 9.55 -2.26 11.08
N LYS A 39 10.58 -1.47 11.38
CA LYS A 39 10.41 -0.18 12.10
C LYS A 39 9.92 0.95 11.19
N SER A 40 10.02 0.73 9.88
CA SER A 40 9.65 1.67 8.84
C SER A 40 9.61 0.97 7.49
N VAL A 41 8.95 1.57 6.51
CA VAL A 41 8.76 1.00 5.16
C VAL A 41 9.36 1.95 4.12
N ASP A 42 10.07 1.41 3.13
CA ASP A 42 10.59 2.22 2.02
C ASP A 42 9.56 2.37 0.90
N LEU A 43 9.76 3.40 0.06
CA LEU A 43 8.85 3.71 -1.05
C LEU A 43 8.77 2.57 -2.08
N GLU A 44 9.86 1.84 -2.29
CA GLU A 44 9.92 0.72 -3.24
C GLU A 44 9.02 -0.43 -2.80
N TYR A 45 9.05 -0.78 -1.51
CA TYR A 45 8.17 -1.79 -0.91
C TYR A 45 6.70 -1.42 -1.08
N ILE A 46 6.35 -0.15 -0.82
CA ILE A 46 4.98 0.33 -0.94
C ILE A 46 4.53 0.28 -2.40
N THR A 47 5.35 0.79 -3.31
CA THR A 47 5.04 0.80 -4.75
C THR A 47 4.80 -0.61 -5.27
N PHE A 48 5.71 -1.54 -4.95
CA PHE A 48 5.57 -2.92 -5.40
C PHE A 48 4.32 -3.60 -4.83
N THR A 49 4.04 -3.42 -3.53
CA THR A 49 2.83 -4.00 -2.92
C THR A 49 1.58 -3.42 -3.55
N PHE A 50 1.56 -2.11 -3.75
CA PHE A 50 0.45 -1.40 -4.39
C PHE A 50 0.16 -1.95 -5.79
N ASP A 51 1.18 -2.08 -6.62
CA ASP A 51 1.02 -2.58 -7.98
C ASP A 51 0.51 -4.03 -8.00
N ASN A 52 0.94 -4.87 -7.05
CA ASN A 52 0.42 -6.23 -6.93
C ASN A 52 -1.05 -6.29 -6.49
N ILE A 53 -1.46 -5.39 -5.58
CA ILE A 53 -2.85 -5.33 -5.12
C ILE A 53 -3.76 -4.83 -6.26
N ILE A 54 -3.38 -3.76 -6.96
CA ILE A 54 -4.16 -3.18 -8.06
C ILE A 54 -4.31 -4.15 -9.22
N ASN A 55 -3.23 -4.85 -9.58
CA ASN A 55 -3.25 -5.80 -10.69
C ASN A 55 -3.80 -7.19 -10.29
N ASN A 56 -4.14 -7.39 -9.02
CA ASN A 56 -4.52 -8.69 -8.45
C ASN A 56 -3.48 -9.79 -8.77
N THR A 57 -2.20 -9.43 -8.78
CA THR A 57 -1.10 -10.33 -9.07
C THR A 57 -0.47 -10.82 -7.77
N PHE A 58 -0.50 -12.13 -7.57
CA PHE A 58 0.21 -12.79 -6.46
C PHE A 58 1.55 -13.39 -6.90
N ASN A 59 1.93 -13.20 -8.16
CA ASN A 59 3.20 -13.68 -8.69
C ASN A 59 4.33 -12.82 -8.16
N LEU A 60 5.02 -13.38 -7.15
CA LEU A 60 6.26 -12.84 -6.61
C LEU A 60 7.46 -13.22 -7.49
N ASP A 61 7.24 -14.06 -8.51
CA ASP A 61 8.23 -14.41 -9.53
C ASP A 61 8.21 -13.35 -10.64
N TYR A 62 9.30 -12.60 -10.67
CA TYR A 62 9.47 -11.26 -11.22
C TYR A 62 9.73 -11.20 -12.73
N ASN A 63 9.23 -12.14 -13.53
CA ASN A 63 9.49 -12.10 -14.99
C ASN A 63 8.81 -10.92 -15.71
N TYR A 64 8.00 -10.08 -15.04
CA TYR A 64 7.14 -9.11 -15.73
C TYR A 64 6.96 -7.73 -15.10
N VAL A 65 7.72 -7.32 -14.07
CA VAL A 65 7.59 -5.95 -13.55
C VAL A 65 8.88 -5.18 -13.84
N GLN A 66 8.90 -4.52 -15.00
CA GLN A 66 9.89 -3.47 -15.27
C GLN A 66 9.82 -2.43 -14.14
N VAL A 67 10.93 -2.31 -13.40
CA VAL A 67 11.17 -1.31 -12.33
C VAL A 67 11.03 0.14 -12.85
N TRP A 68 10.91 0.34 -14.16
CA TRP A 68 10.92 1.63 -14.83
C TRP A 68 9.65 2.46 -14.67
N ASN A 69 8.54 1.88 -14.20
CA ASN A 69 7.34 2.63 -13.84
C ASN A 69 7.06 2.52 -12.34
N VAL A 70 7.89 3.16 -11.51
CA VAL A 70 7.46 3.51 -10.15
C VAL A 70 6.15 4.26 -10.30
N ASN A 71 5.05 3.66 -9.83
CA ASN A 71 3.72 4.20 -9.99
C ASN A 71 3.71 5.65 -9.47
N THR A 72 3.60 6.60 -10.41
CA THR A 72 3.79 8.04 -10.14
C THR A 72 2.74 8.59 -9.20
N LEU A 73 1.64 7.85 -8.99
CA LEU A 73 0.54 8.18 -8.10
C LEU A 73 0.90 7.96 -6.62
N ILE A 74 1.87 7.10 -6.31
CA ILE A 74 2.20 6.72 -4.92
C ILE A 74 2.77 7.89 -4.12
N LYS A 75 3.65 8.69 -4.73
CA LYS A 75 4.24 9.85 -4.05
C LYS A 75 3.16 10.89 -3.67
N PRO A 76 2.25 11.31 -4.58
CA PRO A 76 1.10 12.13 -4.23
C PRO A 76 0.24 11.56 -3.10
N ILE A 77 -0.06 10.25 -3.13
CA ILE A 77 -0.87 9.60 -2.08
C ILE A 77 -0.16 9.65 -0.72
N ILE A 78 1.15 9.39 -0.68
CA ILE A 78 1.93 9.48 0.56
C ILE A 78 1.94 10.91 1.09
N LEU A 79 2.12 11.91 0.23
CA LEU A 79 2.09 13.31 0.63
C LEU A 79 0.70 13.72 1.15
N LEU A 80 -0.36 13.23 0.51
CA LEU A 80 -1.73 13.46 0.97
C LEU A 80 -1.96 12.85 2.36
N LEU A 81 -1.61 11.58 2.56
CA LEU A 81 -1.74 10.90 3.85
C LEU A 81 -0.87 11.54 4.95
N HIS A 82 0.31 12.05 4.58
CA HIS A 82 1.16 12.83 5.47
C HIS A 82 0.50 14.16 5.86
N SER A 83 -0.15 14.85 4.92
CA SER A 83 -0.87 16.10 5.20
C SER A 83 -2.08 15.92 6.14
N TYR A 84 -2.63 14.69 6.19
CA TYR A 84 -3.65 14.29 7.15
C TYR A 84 -3.08 13.72 8.45
N GLU A 85 -1.76 13.81 8.67
CA GLU A 85 -1.07 13.31 9.85
C GLU A 85 -1.23 11.79 10.09
N LEU A 86 -1.60 11.03 9.06
CA LEU A 86 -1.74 9.56 9.13
C LEU A 86 -0.40 8.86 8.93
N LEU A 87 0.53 9.51 8.24
CA LEU A 87 1.89 9.02 7.99
C LEU A 87 2.93 10.06 8.40
N THR A 88 4.13 9.58 8.76
CA THR A 88 5.34 10.39 8.86
C THR A 88 6.32 9.98 7.78
N VAL A 89 6.98 10.98 7.19
CA VAL A 89 7.97 10.79 6.13
C VAL A 89 9.32 11.33 6.61
N ASP A 90 10.29 10.43 6.72
CA ASP A 90 11.68 10.73 7.07
C ASP A 90 12.60 10.48 5.87
N TYR A 91 13.77 11.08 5.88
CA TYR A 91 14.86 10.73 4.95
C TYR A 91 16.06 10.18 5.73
N LYS A 92 16.51 8.98 5.36
CA LYS A 92 17.68 8.35 5.98
C LYS A 92 18.56 7.71 4.90
N ASN A 93 19.85 8.03 4.91
CA ASN A 93 20.84 7.51 3.96
C ASN A 93 20.41 7.67 2.48
N GLY A 94 19.83 8.83 2.14
CA GLY A 94 19.36 9.12 0.77
C GLY A 94 18.08 8.37 0.36
N LYS A 95 17.42 7.66 1.28
CA LYS A 95 16.16 6.96 1.02
C LYS A 95 15.01 7.57 1.82
N MET A 96 13.87 7.72 1.15
CA MET A 96 12.62 8.07 1.80
C MET A 96 12.13 6.88 2.64
N ILE A 97 11.82 7.16 3.90
CA ILE A 97 11.36 6.20 4.88
C ILE A 97 9.99 6.66 5.39
N ILE A 98 9.01 5.77 5.36
CA ILE A 98 7.63 6.06 5.72
C ILE A 98 7.24 5.24 6.94
N LYS A 99 6.53 5.88 7.86
CA LYS A 99 5.96 5.24 9.05
C LYS A 99 4.50 5.67 9.19
N ILE A 100 3.71 4.83 9.85
CA ILE A 100 2.35 5.19 10.27
C ILE A 100 2.40 5.90 11.62
N THR A 101 1.58 6.92 11.81
CA THR A 101 1.42 7.61 13.10
C THR A 101 0.49 6.82 14.02
N GLU A 102 0.34 7.25 15.28
CA GLU A 102 -0.67 6.71 16.18
C GLU A 102 -2.09 6.96 15.63
N THR A 103 -2.35 8.18 15.14
CA THR A 103 -3.61 8.54 14.46
C THR A 103 -3.86 7.67 13.23
N GLY A 104 -2.83 7.46 12.39
CA GLY A 104 -2.92 6.58 11.23
C GLY A 104 -3.22 5.13 11.61
N ASN A 105 -2.60 4.61 12.67
CA ASN A 105 -2.90 3.28 13.18
C ASN A 105 -4.35 3.17 13.66
N ALA A 106 -4.83 4.13 14.45
CA ALA A 106 -6.20 4.14 14.94
C ALA A 106 -7.20 4.15 13.78
N TYR A 107 -6.95 4.99 12.77
CA TYR A 107 -7.77 5.08 11.56
C TYR A 107 -7.81 3.75 10.78
N VAL A 108 -6.66 3.07 10.64
CA VAL A 108 -6.62 1.76 9.98
C VAL A 108 -7.38 0.70 10.78
N GLU A 109 -7.23 0.66 12.11
CA GLU A 109 -7.98 -0.27 12.96
C GLU A 109 -9.50 -0.03 12.88
N GLU A 110 -9.93 1.23 12.85
CA GLU A 110 -11.33 1.61 12.63
C GLU A 110 -11.85 1.08 11.29
N MET A 111 -11.13 1.32 10.19
CA MET A 111 -11.48 0.77 8.88
C MET A 111 -11.62 -0.75 8.89
N ILE A 112 -10.73 -1.45 9.61
CA ILE A 112 -10.78 -2.92 9.73
C ILE A 112 -12.01 -3.35 10.51
N ASN A 113 -12.28 -2.72 11.65
CA ASN A 113 -13.39 -3.05 12.54
C ASN A 113 -14.75 -2.80 11.89
N GLU A 114 -14.87 -1.74 11.09
CA GLU A 114 -16.06 -1.43 10.30
C GLU A 114 -16.20 -2.30 9.04
N GLY A 115 -15.18 -3.10 8.71
CA GLY A 115 -15.19 -3.97 7.53
C GLY A 115 -15.05 -3.21 6.21
N LEU A 116 -14.52 -1.98 6.24
CA LEU A 116 -14.27 -1.18 5.05
C LEU A 116 -13.13 -1.79 4.23
N PHE A 117 -13.27 -1.76 2.89
CA PHE A 117 -12.24 -2.23 1.95
C PHE A 117 -11.72 -3.66 2.23
N LYS A 118 -12.60 -4.56 2.71
CA LYS A 118 -12.25 -5.90 3.19
C LYS A 118 -11.37 -6.72 2.24
N GLU A 119 -11.66 -6.70 0.94
CA GLU A 119 -10.85 -7.43 -0.06
C GLU A 119 -9.43 -6.86 -0.18
N ILE A 120 -9.30 -5.54 -0.15
CA ILE A 120 -8.00 -4.85 -0.18
C ILE A 120 -7.19 -5.17 1.07
N ASN A 121 -7.84 -5.12 2.23
CA ASN A 121 -7.23 -5.46 3.51
C ASN A 121 -6.65 -6.89 3.47
N ILE A 122 -7.42 -7.88 3.02
CA ILE A 122 -6.97 -9.27 2.88
C ILE A 122 -5.76 -9.36 1.93
N SER A 123 -5.86 -8.76 0.74
CA SER A 123 -4.77 -8.77 -0.25
C SER A 123 -3.49 -8.12 0.29
N ALA A 124 -3.62 -6.97 0.96
CA ALA A 124 -2.48 -6.28 1.57
C ALA A 124 -1.82 -7.13 2.65
N LYS A 125 -2.60 -7.74 3.55
CA LYS A 125 -2.10 -8.65 4.58
C LYS A 125 -1.33 -9.83 3.98
N ASP A 126 -1.87 -10.44 2.92
CA ASP A 126 -1.26 -11.61 2.29
C ASP A 126 0.03 -11.28 1.54
N ILE A 127 0.03 -10.21 0.74
CA ILE A 127 1.21 -9.78 -0.02
C ILE A 127 2.33 -9.33 0.92
N THR A 128 2.02 -8.49 1.90
CA THR A 128 3.02 -7.99 2.87
C THR A 128 3.64 -9.13 3.67
N LYS A 129 2.88 -10.16 4.05
CA LYS A 129 3.39 -11.36 4.74
C LYS A 129 4.35 -12.17 3.88
N ARG A 130 4.11 -12.26 2.56
CA ARG A 130 4.96 -13.03 1.63
C ARG A 130 6.20 -12.27 1.19
N MET A 131 6.17 -10.94 1.26
CA MET A 131 7.26 -10.06 0.85
C MET A 131 8.25 -9.79 1.98
N THR A 132 9.52 -10.08 1.72
CA THR A 132 10.63 -9.74 2.62
C THR A 132 11.58 -8.75 1.95
N ILE A 133 12.28 -7.92 2.75
CA ILE A 133 13.28 -6.97 2.26
C ILE A 133 14.37 -7.68 1.41
N LYS A 134 14.75 -8.91 1.78
CA LYS A 134 15.67 -9.75 1.00
C LYS A 134 15.13 -10.11 -0.39
N LYS A 135 13.83 -10.40 -0.53
CA LYS A 135 13.22 -10.66 -1.84
C LYS A 135 13.25 -9.41 -2.72
N LEU A 136 12.91 -8.24 -2.17
CA LEU A 136 13.02 -6.95 -2.86
C LEU A 136 14.45 -6.66 -3.35
N GLN A 137 15.46 -6.91 -2.51
CA GLN A 137 16.87 -6.67 -2.87
C GLN A 137 17.41 -7.70 -3.88
N ASN A 138 17.07 -8.98 -3.75
CA ASN A 138 17.49 -10.02 -4.69
C ASN A 138 16.85 -9.84 -6.07
N ASN A 139 15.67 -9.25 -6.15
CA ASN A 139 15.03 -8.91 -7.42
C ASN A 139 15.70 -7.73 -8.13
N LYS A 140 16.53 -6.94 -7.44
CA LYS A 140 17.40 -5.94 -8.09
C LYS A 140 18.66 -6.54 -8.73
N LEU A 141 18.96 -7.82 -8.52
CA LEU A 141 20.20 -8.47 -9.00
C LEU A 141 20.02 -9.23 -10.32
N LEU A 142 18.80 -9.30 -10.86
CA LEU A 142 18.55 -9.73 -12.24
C LEU A 142 18.74 -8.50 -13.14
N TRP A 143 20.01 -8.14 -13.39
CA TRP A 143 20.41 -7.16 -14.40
C TRP A 143 20.73 -7.86 -15.71
#